data_AF-A0A351FVE3-F1
#
_entry.id   AF-A0A351FVE3-F1
#
_cell.length_a   1.000
_cell.length_b   1.000
_cell.length_c   1.000
_cell.angle_alpha   90.00
_cell.angle_beta   90.00
_cell.angle_gamma   90.00
#
_symmetry.space_group_name_H-M   'P 1'
#
loop_
_entity.id
_entity.type
_entity.pdbx_description
1 polymer ?
#
loop_
_entity_poly.entity_id
_entity_poly.type
_entity_poly.pdbx_seq_one_letter_code
_entity_poly.pdbx_strand_id
1 'polypeptide(L)'
;MRAAMILVLFSTPLLSTDAASPVSELDAFLSDRGWDSDQLSEQAFAKRPLTATQAKRATDLLRRAHASHIRQTRAAEMKAKQIKLDTKVMRFDYKLFGKKPATGRNLYISMHGGGGAPPQVNDSQWENQKRLYQPKEGVYLVPRAPTDTWNLWHQ
;
A
#
# COMPACT_ATOMS: atom_id res chain seq x y z
N MET A 1 -46.28 -17.55 58.94
CA MET A 1 -44.81 -17.37 58.85
C MET A 1 -44.49 -16.86 57.45
N ARG A 2 -43.90 -15.66 57.32
CA ARG A 2 -43.62 -15.00 56.05
C ARG A 2 -42.28 -15.52 55.49
N ALA A 3 -42.30 -16.11 54.30
CA ALA A 3 -41.07 -16.49 53.60
C ALA A 3 -40.44 -15.25 52.98
N ALA A 4 -39.21 -14.93 53.38
CA ALA A 4 -38.41 -13.84 52.81
C ALA A 4 -37.84 -14.29 51.45
N MET A 5 -38.22 -13.61 50.39
CA MET A 5 -37.68 -13.80 49.04
C MET A 5 -36.39 -13.00 48.93
N ILE A 6 -35.24 -13.70 48.96
CA ILE A 6 -33.93 -13.09 48.74
C ILE A 6 -33.79 -12.86 47.23
N LEU A 7 -33.88 -11.59 46.82
CA LEU A 7 -33.58 -11.16 45.46
C LEU A 7 -32.06 -11.03 45.31
N VAL A 8 -31.43 -12.02 44.69
CA VAL A 8 -30.01 -11.94 44.30
C VAL A 8 -29.91 -11.09 43.04
N LEU A 9 -29.50 -9.83 43.20
CA LEU A 9 -29.14 -8.95 42.08
C LEU A 9 -27.82 -9.42 41.48
N PHE A 10 -27.88 -10.19 40.40
CA PHE A 10 -26.73 -10.40 39.53
C PHE A 10 -26.42 -9.10 38.81
N SER A 11 -25.35 -8.42 39.23
CA SER A 11 -24.71 -7.37 38.45
C SER A 11 -24.14 -8.01 37.18
N THR A 12 -24.93 -8.05 36.11
CA THR A 12 -24.41 -8.28 34.77
C THR A 12 -23.42 -7.16 34.46
N PRO A 13 -22.14 -7.43 34.17
CA PRO A 13 -21.26 -6.40 33.67
C PRO A 13 -21.93 -5.85 32.41
N LEU A 14 -22.11 -4.52 32.34
CA LEU A 14 -22.35 -3.86 31.06
C LEU A 14 -21.18 -4.25 30.17
N LEU A 15 -21.40 -5.22 29.28
CA LEU A 15 -20.65 -5.32 28.04
C LEU A 15 -20.80 -3.95 27.40
N SER A 16 -19.72 -3.15 27.46
CA SER A 16 -19.65 -1.92 26.69
C SER A 16 -19.89 -2.34 25.25
N THR A 17 -21.09 -2.08 24.75
CA THR A 17 -21.36 -2.12 23.32
C THR A 17 -20.31 -1.20 22.71
N ASP A 18 -19.41 -1.75 21.90
CA ASP A 18 -18.54 -1.00 21.00
C ASP A 18 -19.44 -0.40 19.88
N ALA A 19 -20.46 0.35 20.32
CA ALA A 19 -21.52 0.90 19.50
C ALA A 19 -20.89 1.89 18.54
N ALA A 20 -21.03 1.60 17.24
CA ALA A 20 -20.77 2.48 16.11
C ALA A 20 -19.61 3.49 16.32
N SER A 21 -18.41 2.97 16.59
CA SER A 21 -17.21 3.81 16.51
C SER A 21 -16.92 4.12 15.04
N PRO A 22 -16.35 5.28 14.71
CA PRO A 22 -15.97 5.58 13.32
C PRO A 22 -15.06 4.51 12.70
N VAL A 23 -14.25 3.85 13.54
CA VAL A 23 -13.29 2.84 13.10
C VAL A 23 -13.93 1.48 12.87
N SER A 24 -14.97 1.11 13.62
CA SER A 24 -15.72 -0.13 13.36
C SER A 24 -16.60 0.01 12.11
N GLU A 25 -17.14 1.20 11.85
CA GLU A 25 -17.84 1.51 10.59
C GLU A 25 -16.88 1.51 9.39
N LEU A 26 -15.67 2.07 9.54
CA LEU A 26 -14.60 1.98 8.54
C LEU A 26 -14.23 0.51 8.23
N ASP A 27 -14.06 -0.32 9.25
CA ASP A 27 -13.72 -1.74 9.11
C ASP A 27 -14.83 -2.50 8.35
N ALA A 28 -16.09 -2.25 8.70
CA ALA A 28 -17.25 -2.80 8.01
C ALA A 28 -17.32 -2.33 6.55
N PHE A 29 -17.12 -1.03 6.29
CA PHE A 29 -17.11 -0.46 4.94
C PHE A 29 -16.02 -1.11 4.07
N LEU A 30 -14.78 -1.19 4.57
CA LEU A 30 -13.66 -1.80 3.83
C LEU A 30 -13.87 -3.31 3.59
N SER A 31 -14.56 -3.99 4.50
CA SER A 31 -14.87 -5.42 4.37
C SER A 31 -15.94 -5.71 3.33
N ASP A 32 -16.94 -4.84 3.20
CA ASP A 32 -18.04 -4.96 2.23
C ASP A 32 -17.65 -4.44 0.84
N ARG A 33 -17.05 -3.25 0.79
CA ARG A 33 -16.82 -2.49 -0.46
C ARG A 33 -15.37 -2.56 -0.97
N GLY A 34 -14.42 -2.92 -0.12
CA GLY A 34 -12.99 -2.82 -0.44
C GLY A 34 -12.46 -1.39 -0.38
N TRP A 35 -11.34 -1.14 -1.06
CA TRP A 35 -10.71 0.18 -1.12
C TRP A 35 -11.28 1.03 -2.25
N ASP A 36 -11.82 2.18 -1.89
CA ASP A 36 -12.19 3.30 -2.77
C ASP A 36 -11.98 4.58 -1.96
N SER A 37 -10.99 5.41 -2.32
CA SER A 37 -10.64 6.59 -1.53
C SER A 37 -11.75 7.64 -1.54
N ASP A 38 -12.45 7.77 -2.66
CA ASP A 38 -13.41 8.83 -2.89
C ASP A 38 -14.67 8.51 -2.10
N GLN A 39 -15.20 7.28 -2.25
CA GLN A 39 -16.36 6.84 -1.49
C GLN A 39 -16.10 6.82 0.02
N LEU A 40 -14.90 6.43 0.45
CA LEU A 40 -14.54 6.39 1.85
C LEU A 40 -14.55 7.78 2.48
N SER A 41 -14.02 8.78 1.77
CA SER A 41 -13.93 10.16 2.27
C SER A 41 -15.29 10.83 2.44
N GLU A 42 -16.32 10.37 1.72
CA GLU A 42 -17.70 10.88 1.78
C GLU A 42 -18.55 10.23 2.88
N GLN A 43 -18.07 9.14 3.51
CA GLN A 43 -18.84 8.48 4.56
C GLN A 43 -18.94 9.35 5.82
N ALA A 44 -20.10 9.30 6.49
CA ALA A 44 -20.34 10.04 7.73
C ALA A 44 -19.30 9.72 8.82
N PHE A 45 -18.85 8.46 8.91
CA PHE A 45 -17.81 8.06 9.87
C PHE A 45 -16.45 8.71 9.60
N ALA A 46 -16.13 9.03 8.34
CA ALA A 46 -14.84 9.64 7.98
C ALA A 46 -14.73 11.10 8.44
N LYS A 47 -15.86 11.75 8.74
CA LYS A 47 -15.89 13.14 9.25
C LYS A 47 -15.89 13.22 10.78
N ARG A 48 -16.01 12.08 11.48
CA ARG A 48 -16.03 12.04 12.95
C ARG A 48 -14.61 12.11 13.51
N PRO A 49 -14.37 12.85 14.61
CA PRO A 49 -13.05 12.93 15.23
C PRO A 49 -12.62 11.56 15.77
N LEU A 50 -11.31 11.30 15.74
CA LEU A 50 -10.70 10.07 16.23
C LEU A 50 -9.83 10.34 17.46
N THR A 51 -9.85 9.42 18.42
CA THR A 51 -8.81 9.34 19.45
C THR A 51 -7.49 8.84 18.84
N ALA A 52 -6.37 9.00 19.54
CA ALA A 52 -5.07 8.51 19.07
C ALA A 52 -5.07 7.00 18.78
N THR A 53 -5.70 6.19 19.65
CA THR A 53 -5.84 4.74 19.46
C THR A 53 -6.69 4.41 18.23
N GLN A 54 -7.79 5.15 18.02
CA GLN A 54 -8.65 5.00 16.85
C GLN A 54 -7.92 5.39 15.56
N ALA A 55 -7.19 6.51 15.54
CA ALA A 55 -6.41 6.96 14.39
C ALA A 55 -5.33 5.92 14.00
N LYS A 56 -4.66 5.32 14.99
CA LYS A 56 -3.71 4.23 14.73
C LYS A 56 -4.40 3.02 14.10
N ARG A 57 -5.53 2.57 14.66
CA ARG A 57 -6.29 1.43 14.12
C ARG A 57 -6.82 1.70 12.72
N ALA A 58 -7.36 2.91 12.47
CA ALA A 58 -7.83 3.33 11.15
C ALA A 58 -6.68 3.33 10.13
N THR A 59 -5.49 3.83 10.50
CA THR A 59 -4.30 3.79 9.65
C THR A 59 -3.92 2.36 9.26
N ASP A 60 -3.93 1.45 10.23
CA ASP A 60 -3.62 0.03 9.99
C ASP A 60 -4.65 -0.67 9.08
N LEU A 61 -5.94 -0.30 9.18
CA LEU A 61 -7.00 -0.77 8.30
C LEU A 61 -6.85 -0.25 6.88
N LEU A 62 -6.75 1.07 6.72
CA LEU A 62 -6.61 1.76 5.44
C LEU A 62 -5.37 1.27 4.68
N ARG A 63 -4.22 1.18 5.37
CA ARG A 63 -2.97 0.70 4.76
C ARG A 63 -3.11 -0.73 4.23
N ARG A 64 -3.77 -1.63 4.97
CA ARG A 64 -3.98 -3.01 4.54
C ARG A 64 -4.93 -3.09 3.35
N ALA A 65 -6.06 -2.39 3.40
CA ALA A 65 -7.03 -2.36 2.31
C ALA A 65 -6.41 -1.79 1.03
N HIS A 66 -5.73 -0.64 1.13
CA HIS A 66 -5.04 -0.03 0.00
C HIS A 66 -3.96 -0.95 -0.58
N ALA A 67 -3.13 -1.57 0.26
CA ALA A 67 -2.11 -2.49 -0.22
C ALA A 67 -2.70 -3.72 -0.92
N SER A 68 -3.84 -4.24 -0.44
CA SER A 68 -4.56 -5.33 -1.09
C SER A 68 -5.09 -4.90 -2.46
N HIS A 69 -5.73 -3.74 -2.52
CA HIS A 69 -6.24 -3.15 -3.76
C HIS A 69 -5.13 -2.95 -4.78
N ILE A 70 -4.02 -2.31 -4.42
CA ILE A 70 -2.87 -2.09 -5.33
C ILE A 70 -2.30 -3.40 -5.86
N ARG A 71 -2.18 -4.44 -5.01
CA ARG A 71 -1.70 -5.76 -5.45
C ARG A 71 -2.64 -6.38 -6.49
N GLN A 72 -3.94 -6.23 -6.30
CA GLN A 72 -4.94 -6.76 -7.23
C GLN A 72 -4.98 -5.96 -8.54
N THR A 73 -5.14 -4.64 -8.45
CA THR A 73 -5.36 -3.78 -9.61
C THR A 73 -4.09 -3.57 -10.44
N ARG A 74 -2.90 -3.65 -9.83
CA ARG A 74 -1.61 -3.50 -10.51
C ARG A 74 -0.90 -4.83 -10.78
N ALA A 75 -1.57 -5.98 -10.60
CA ALA A 75 -1.00 -7.30 -10.86
C ALA A 75 -0.50 -7.47 -12.30
N ALA A 76 -1.25 -6.95 -13.27
CA ALA A 76 -0.89 -7.02 -14.68
C ALA A 76 0.38 -6.23 -15.01
N GLU A 77 0.53 -5.03 -14.44
CA GLU A 77 1.74 -4.20 -14.58
C GLU A 77 2.96 -4.91 -14.00
N MET A 78 2.81 -5.54 -12.82
CA MET A 78 3.88 -6.33 -12.18
C MET A 78 4.29 -7.54 -13.02
N LYS A 79 3.32 -8.25 -13.61
CA LYS A 79 3.58 -9.40 -14.49
C LYS A 79 4.27 -8.97 -15.78
N ALA A 80 3.82 -7.88 -16.39
CA ALA A 80 4.41 -7.34 -17.62
C ALA A 80 5.73 -6.58 -17.40
N LYS A 81 6.05 -6.28 -16.13
CA LYS A 81 7.10 -5.36 -15.70
C LYS A 81 7.05 -4.01 -16.43
N GLN A 82 5.85 -3.47 -16.57
CA GLN A 82 5.56 -2.24 -17.30
C GLN A 82 4.48 -1.44 -16.58
N ILE A 83 4.77 -0.18 -16.28
CA ILE A 83 3.79 0.79 -15.83
C ILE A 83 3.44 1.67 -17.02
N LYS A 84 2.13 1.85 -17.28
CA LYS A 84 1.63 2.67 -18.39
C LYS A 84 0.90 3.87 -17.82
N LEU A 85 1.15 5.04 -18.40
CA LEU A 85 0.43 6.27 -18.09
C LEU A 85 0.26 7.05 -19.39
N ASP A 86 -0.99 7.24 -19.83
CA ASP A 86 -1.34 7.79 -21.13
C ASP A 86 -0.55 7.12 -22.27
N THR A 87 0.27 7.87 -23.00
CA THR A 87 1.10 7.37 -24.10
C THR A 87 2.49 6.90 -23.65
N LYS A 88 2.80 6.96 -22.36
CA LYS A 88 4.13 6.64 -21.80
C LYS A 88 4.15 5.24 -21.21
N VAL A 89 5.29 4.56 -21.39
CA VAL A 89 5.53 3.22 -20.84
C VAL A 89 6.86 3.21 -20.11
N MET A 90 6.82 2.95 -18.80
CA MET A 90 8.00 2.71 -17.98
C MET A 90 8.19 1.20 -17.80
N ARG A 91 9.13 0.62 -18.56
CA ARG A 91 9.59 -0.75 -18.31
C ARG A 91 10.41 -0.77 -17.02
N PHE A 92 10.41 -1.89 -16.31
CA PHE A 92 11.29 -2.05 -15.16
C PHE A 92 11.79 -3.50 -15.02
N ASP A 93 12.82 -3.69 -14.22
CA ASP A 93 13.22 -5.01 -13.74
C ASP A 93 13.47 -4.93 -12.23
N TYR A 94 13.47 -6.05 -11.54
CA TYR A 94 13.91 -6.08 -10.16
C TYR A 94 14.51 -7.43 -9.76
N LYS A 95 15.38 -7.38 -8.76
CA LYS A 95 15.96 -8.55 -8.09
C LYS A 95 15.73 -8.47 -6.59
N LEU A 96 15.63 -9.64 -5.96
CA LEU A 96 15.60 -9.75 -4.51
C LEU A 96 16.97 -10.19 -4.03
N PHE A 97 17.54 -9.44 -3.10
CA PHE A 97 18.79 -9.79 -2.43
C PHE A 97 18.53 -10.11 -0.96
N GLY A 98 19.27 -11.09 -0.44
CA GLY A 98 19.23 -11.49 0.96
C GLY A 98 17.87 -12.01 1.45
N LYS A 99 17.84 -12.39 2.73
CA LYS A 99 16.63 -12.79 3.44
C LYS A 99 15.86 -11.55 3.89
N LYS A 100 14.53 -11.58 3.78
CA LYS A 100 13.66 -10.48 4.20
C LYS A 100 13.74 -10.28 5.73
N PRO A 101 14.12 -9.10 6.23
CA PRO A 101 14.07 -8.76 7.64
C PRO A 101 12.64 -8.65 8.18
N ALA A 102 12.48 -8.75 9.51
CA ALA A 102 11.19 -8.59 10.18
C ALA A 102 10.57 -7.19 9.95
N THR A 103 11.42 -6.17 9.83
CA THR A 103 11.03 -4.77 9.57
C THR A 103 10.67 -4.49 8.12
N GLY A 104 10.83 -5.46 7.21
CA GLY A 104 10.64 -5.29 5.76
C GLY A 104 11.96 -5.23 5.00
N ARG A 105 11.86 -5.18 3.67
CA ARG A 105 13.02 -5.08 2.77
C ARG A 105 13.36 -3.62 2.52
N ASN A 106 14.65 -3.32 2.41
CA ASN A 106 15.07 -2.04 1.83
C ASN A 106 14.71 -1.98 0.34
N LEU A 107 14.44 -0.79 -0.18
CA LEU A 107 14.21 -0.53 -1.61
C LEU A 107 15.38 0.29 -2.16
N TYR A 108 16.03 -0.24 -3.19
CA TYR A 108 17.06 0.43 -3.96
C TYR A 108 16.54 0.65 -5.38
N ILE A 109 16.64 1.87 -5.89
CA ILE A 109 16.20 2.23 -7.24
C ILE A 109 17.43 2.62 -8.06
N SER A 110 17.75 1.82 -9.07
CA SER A 110 18.87 2.07 -9.99
C SER A 110 18.34 2.68 -11.28
N MET A 111 18.53 3.98 -11.44
CA MET A 111 18.05 4.73 -12.59
C MET A 111 19.20 4.90 -13.58
N HIS A 112 18.99 4.59 -14.85
CA HIS A 112 19.96 4.93 -15.87
C HIS A 112 19.88 6.42 -16.22
N GLY A 113 21.03 7.00 -16.57
CA GLY A 113 21.09 8.30 -17.22
C GLY A 113 20.79 8.17 -18.73
N GLY A 114 20.79 9.32 -19.40
CA GLY A 114 20.60 9.43 -20.84
C GLY A 114 20.64 10.89 -21.24
N GLY A 115 20.62 11.15 -22.54
CA GLY A 115 20.69 12.51 -23.07
C GLY A 115 20.42 12.54 -24.56
N GLY A 116 19.14 12.47 -24.96
CA GLY A 116 18.74 12.54 -26.38
C GLY A 116 19.39 11.46 -27.26
N ALA A 117 19.81 10.35 -26.65
CA ALA A 117 20.51 9.27 -27.32
C ALA A 117 19.53 8.33 -28.02
N PRO A 118 19.95 7.60 -29.07
CA PRO A 118 19.12 6.58 -29.69
C PRO A 118 18.62 5.54 -28.66
N PRO A 119 17.42 4.98 -28.84
CA PRO A 119 16.84 4.03 -27.88
C PRO A 119 17.74 2.84 -27.53
N GLN A 120 18.54 2.36 -28.48
CA GLN A 120 19.48 1.26 -28.29
C GLN A 120 20.56 1.58 -27.25
N VAL A 121 21.00 2.84 -27.18
CA VAL A 121 21.99 3.31 -26.20
C VAL A 121 21.35 3.36 -24.81
N ASN A 122 20.14 3.90 -24.69
CA ASN A 122 19.43 3.97 -23.41
C ASN A 122 19.07 2.58 -22.89
N ASP A 123 18.66 1.67 -23.78
CA ASP A 123 18.34 0.28 -23.42
C ASP A 123 19.61 -0.47 -22.98
N SER A 124 20.75 -0.27 -23.64
CA SER A 124 22.04 -0.83 -23.21
C SER A 124 22.45 -0.33 -21.82
N GLN A 125 22.28 0.97 -21.55
CA GLN A 125 22.52 1.53 -20.22
C GLN A 125 21.59 0.93 -19.17
N TRP A 126 20.31 0.73 -19.50
CA TRP A 126 19.36 0.07 -18.63
C TRP A 126 19.74 -1.39 -18.33
N GLU A 127 20.19 -2.16 -19.33
CA GLU A 127 20.71 -3.53 -19.12
C GLU A 127 21.95 -3.55 -18.20
N ASN A 128 22.80 -2.54 -18.27
CA ASN A 128 23.93 -2.39 -17.36
C ASN A 128 23.46 -2.13 -15.93
N GLN A 129 22.44 -1.30 -15.74
CA GLN A 129 21.87 -1.02 -14.42
C GLN A 129 21.34 -2.28 -13.74
N LYS A 130 20.79 -3.26 -14.47
CA LYS A 130 20.27 -4.51 -13.87
C LYS A 130 21.32 -5.35 -13.10
N ARG A 131 22.60 -5.06 -13.29
CA ARG A 131 23.71 -5.81 -12.68
C ARG A 131 24.74 -4.93 -11.95
N LEU A 132 24.52 -3.62 -11.89
CA LEU A 132 25.51 -2.68 -11.38
C LEU A 132 25.76 -2.84 -9.88
N TYR A 133 24.69 -3.03 -9.10
CA TYR A 133 24.78 -3.18 -7.65
C TYR A 133 24.16 -4.49 -7.15
N GLN A 134 24.72 -4.99 -6.06
CA GLN A 134 24.24 -6.16 -5.34
C GLN A 134 24.19 -5.85 -3.82
N PRO A 135 23.11 -5.19 -3.35
CA PRO A 135 22.91 -4.95 -1.92
C PRO A 135 22.93 -6.26 -1.12
N LYS A 136 23.35 -6.20 0.15
CA LYS A 136 23.30 -7.37 1.06
C LYS A 136 21.87 -7.88 1.26
N GLU A 137 20.90 -6.98 1.27
CA GLU A 137 19.47 -7.24 1.40
C GLU A 137 18.70 -6.18 0.62
N GLY A 138 17.57 -6.54 0.01
CA GLY A 138 16.59 -5.57 -0.46
C GLY A 138 15.88 -5.97 -1.76
N VAL A 139 14.95 -5.13 -2.17
CA VAL A 139 14.44 -5.06 -3.54
C VAL A 139 15.34 -4.11 -4.31
N TYR A 140 16.02 -4.61 -5.34
CA TYR A 140 16.78 -3.79 -6.27
C TYR A 140 15.95 -3.59 -7.53
N LEU A 141 15.28 -2.44 -7.64
CA LEU A 141 14.40 -2.05 -8.73
C LEU A 141 15.18 -1.22 -9.76
N VAL A 142 15.00 -1.53 -11.04
CA VAL A 142 15.71 -0.89 -12.14
C VAL A 142 14.71 -0.43 -13.20
N PRO A 143 14.16 0.80 -13.08
CA PRO A 143 13.30 1.36 -14.11
C PRO A 143 14.10 1.74 -15.36
N ARG A 144 13.46 1.60 -16.52
CA ARG A 144 13.85 2.21 -17.80
C ARG A 144 13.05 3.51 -17.94
N ALA A 145 13.71 4.62 -18.20
CA ALA A 145 13.04 5.89 -18.38
C ALA A 145 11.91 5.81 -19.43
N PRO A 146 10.78 6.51 -19.26
CA PRO A 146 9.65 6.40 -20.20
C PRO A 146 9.95 6.92 -21.62
N THR A 147 10.98 7.74 -21.78
CA THR A 147 11.35 8.36 -23.07
C THR A 147 12.86 8.33 -23.32
N ASP A 148 13.26 8.66 -24.55
CA ASP A 148 14.65 8.71 -25.01
C ASP A 148 15.18 10.15 -25.20
N THR A 149 14.42 11.16 -24.73
CA THR A 149 14.78 12.58 -24.89
C THR A 149 15.87 13.01 -23.90
N TRP A 150 16.34 14.25 -24.02
CA TRP A 150 17.35 14.80 -23.10
C TRP A 150 16.88 14.83 -21.64
N ASN A 151 15.58 15.02 -21.41
CA ASN A 151 14.96 15.10 -20.08
C ASN A 151 14.15 13.83 -19.76
N LEU A 152 14.61 12.68 -20.25
CA LEU A 152 14.00 11.36 -20.26
C LEU A 152 13.02 10.98 -19.11
N TRP A 153 13.31 11.40 -17.88
CA TRP A 153 12.52 11.11 -16.66
C TRP A 153 11.41 12.12 -16.35
N HIS A 154 11.48 13.34 -16.90
CA HIS A 154 10.59 14.46 -16.59
C HIS A 154 9.85 14.95 -17.85
N GLN A 155 9.23 14.01 -18.56
CA GLN A 155 8.45 14.25 -19.79
C GLN A 155 7.07 13.63 -19.70
#